data_AF-A0A6G3LE71-F1
#
_entry.id   AF-A0A6G3LE71-F1
#
_cell.length_a   1.000
_cell.length_b   1.000
_cell.length_c   1.000
_cell.angle_alpha   90.00
_cell.angle_beta   90.00
_cell.angle_gamma   90.00
#
_symmetry.space_group_name_H-M   'P 1'
#
loop_
_entity.id
_entity.type
_entity.pdbx_description
1 polymer ?
#
loop_
_entity_poly.entity_id
_entity_poly.type
_entity_poly.pdbx_seq_one_letter_code
_entity_poly.pdbx_strand_id
1 'polypeptide(L)'
;MAGIQEGSAHQDKHSDLLRPVSKFEGKAIIVDGKPINIGGPLPSLKEGEKLVKYTQSICPICERLLPAIIVEREGKLFIRKECPEHGHVN
;
A
#
# COMPACT_ATOMS: atom_id res chain seq x y z
N MET A 1 17.49 6.10 -27.82
CA MET A 1 18.02 5.50 -26.58
C MET A 1 17.33 6.18 -25.41
N ALA A 2 16.27 5.58 -24.88
CA ALA A 2 15.60 6.05 -23.67
C ALA A 2 15.38 4.82 -22.78
N GLY A 3 16.42 4.48 -22.03
CA GLY A 3 16.34 3.47 -20.98
C GLY A 3 15.56 4.06 -19.81
N ILE A 4 14.38 3.52 -19.57
CA ILE A 4 13.57 3.82 -18.38
C ILE A 4 13.64 2.60 -17.47
N GLN A 5 14.61 2.70 -16.57
CA GLN A 5 14.69 2.24 -15.19
C GLN A 5 13.73 1.11 -14.79
N GLU A 6 14.38 -0.01 -14.52
CA GLU A 6 13.87 -1.25 -13.96
C GLU A 6 13.20 -0.99 -12.60
N GLY A 7 11.87 -1.10 -12.56
CA GLY A 7 11.12 -1.15 -11.31
C GLY A 7 11.38 -2.48 -10.62
N SER A 8 12.35 -2.49 -9.70
CA SER A 8 12.71 -3.65 -8.89
C SER A 8 11.54 -4.07 -7.99
N ALA A 9 10.77 -5.04 -8.48
CA ALA A 9 9.88 -5.85 -7.67
C ALA A 9 10.73 -6.64 -6.67
N HIS A 10 10.98 -6.03 -5.51
CA HIS A 10 11.61 -6.72 -4.38
C HIS A 10 10.67 -7.82 -3.93
N GLN A 11 11.01 -9.03 -4.33
CA GLN A 11 10.23 -10.25 -4.16
C GLN A 11 10.26 -10.65 -2.67
N ASP A 12 9.16 -10.41 -1.96
CA ASP A 12 8.93 -10.89 -0.60
C ASP A 12 8.88 -12.43 -0.56
N LYS A 13 10.01 -13.04 -0.14
CA LYS A 13 10.17 -14.49 0.03
C LYS A 13 9.52 -15.02 1.32
N HIS A 14 8.28 -14.66 1.61
CA HIS A 14 7.52 -15.27 2.70
C HIS A 14 6.32 -16.01 2.12
N SER A 15 6.52 -17.29 1.79
CA SER A 15 5.60 -18.18 1.07
C SER A 15 4.22 -18.34 1.72
N ASP A 16 4.06 -17.90 2.97
CA ASP A 16 2.84 -18.13 3.78
C ASP A 16 2.04 -16.85 4.06
N LEU A 17 2.53 -15.67 3.66
CA LEU A 17 1.75 -14.45 3.79
C LEU A 17 0.73 -14.37 2.65
N LEU A 18 -0.55 -14.34 3.01
CA LEU A 18 -1.60 -14.00 2.06
C LEU A 18 -1.24 -12.66 1.42
N ARG A 19 -0.97 -12.69 0.11
CA ARG A 19 -0.80 -11.48 -0.70
C ARG A 19 -2.01 -10.57 -0.46
N PRO A 20 -1.83 -9.24 -0.52
CA PRO A 20 -2.97 -8.35 -0.43
C PRO A 20 -3.93 -8.75 -1.55
N VAL A 21 -5.17 -9.08 -1.18
CA VAL A 21 -6.28 -9.31 -2.12
C VAL A 21 -6.47 -8.07 -3.03
N SER A 22 -5.88 -6.95 -2.62
CA SER A 22 -5.99 -5.60 -3.15
C SER A 22 -4.97 -5.18 -4.20
N LYS A 23 -4.69 -6.05 -5.19
CA LYS A 23 -4.60 -5.53 -6.57
C LYS A 23 -5.99 -5.02 -7.00
N PHE A 24 -6.54 -4.03 -6.28
CA PHE A 24 -7.87 -3.49 -6.52
C PHE A 24 -7.73 -2.47 -7.64
N GLU A 25 -8.04 -2.90 -8.86
CA GLU A 25 -8.13 -2.05 -10.05
C GLU A 25 -9.23 -0.98 -9.86
N GLY A 26 -8.88 0.17 -9.29
CA GLY A 26 -9.54 1.47 -9.51
C GLY A 26 -11.07 1.59 -9.44
N LYS A 27 -11.79 0.67 -8.77
CA LYS A 27 -13.25 0.76 -8.66
C LYS A 27 -13.63 1.71 -7.53
N ALA A 28 -14.39 2.75 -7.83
CA ALA A 28 -15.06 3.56 -6.83
C ALA A 28 -16.30 2.79 -6.32
N ILE A 29 -16.51 2.78 -5.01
CA ILE A 29 -17.76 2.29 -4.39
C ILE A 29 -18.57 3.49 -3.89
N ILE A 30 -19.89 3.40 -3.96
CA ILE A 30 -20.77 4.43 -3.42
C ILE A 30 -21.18 4.00 -2.02
N VAL A 31 -20.80 4.79 -1.03
CA VAL A 31 -21.22 4.62 0.37
C VAL A 31 -21.97 5.87 0.77
N ASP A 32 -23.23 5.73 1.18
CA ASP A 32 -24.07 6.85 1.61
C ASP A 32 -24.16 7.99 0.56
N GLY A 33 -24.30 7.62 -0.72
CA GLY A 33 -24.38 8.57 -1.83
C GLY A 33 -23.05 9.26 -2.19
N LYS A 34 -21.95 8.98 -1.49
CA LYS A 34 -20.62 9.53 -1.77
C LYS A 34 -19.72 8.51 -2.48
N PRO A 35 -19.01 8.90 -3.56
CA PRO A 35 -18.04 8.02 -4.21
C PRO A 35 -16.75 7.93 -3.38
N ILE A 36 -16.43 6.74 -2.89
CA ILE A 36 -15.14 6.45 -2.24
C ILE A 36 -14.24 5.78 -3.27
N ASN A 37 -13.12 6.43 -3.57
CA ASN A 37 -12.09 5.87 -4.43
C ASN A 37 -11.38 4.71 -3.71
N ILE A 38 -11.09 3.62 -4.43
CA ILE A 38 -10.30 2.49 -3.91
C ILE A 38 -9.04 2.33 -4.75
N GLY A 39 -7.92 2.08 -4.09
CA GLY A 39 -6.65 1.73 -4.72
C GLY A 39 -5.61 2.84 -4.62
N GLY A 40 -4.36 2.48 -4.88
CA GLY A 40 -3.18 3.34 -4.75
C GLY A 40 -1.91 2.51 -4.94
N PRO A 41 -0.73 3.15 -5.00
CA PRO A 41 0.53 2.42 -5.07
C PRO A 41 0.71 1.56 -3.82
N LEU A 42 1.16 0.32 -3.99
CA LEU A 42 1.55 -0.53 -2.86
C LEU A 42 2.90 -0.01 -2.34
N PRO A 43 2.99 0.39 -1.06
CA PRO A 43 4.26 0.82 -0.48
C PRO A 43 5.28 -0.32 -0.47
N SER A 44 6.54 0.01 -0.73
CA SER A 44 7.65 -0.95 -0.74
C SER A 44 8.30 -1.12 0.64
N LEU A 45 8.87 -2.31 0.86
CA LEU A 45 9.66 -2.64 2.05
C LEU A 45 11.06 -2.00 1.93
N LYS A 46 11.54 -1.35 2.99
CA LYS A 46 12.92 -0.84 3.04
C LYS A 46 13.89 -1.87 3.63
N GLU A 47 15.19 -1.68 3.39
CA GLU A 47 16.24 -2.50 3.99
C GLU A 47 16.15 -2.49 5.52
N GLY A 48 16.19 -3.67 6.13
CA GLY A 48 16.08 -3.85 7.58
C GLY A 48 14.65 -3.87 8.15
N GLU A 49 13.63 -3.80 7.30
CA GLU A 49 12.22 -3.94 7.71
C GLU A 49 11.71 -5.35 7.41
N LYS A 50 10.92 -5.92 8.32
CA LYS A 50 10.23 -7.20 8.10
C LYS A 50 8.77 -6.95 7.80
N LEU A 51 8.28 -7.42 6.65
CA LEU A 51 6.85 -7.39 6.34
C LEU A 51 6.11 -8.33 7.30
N VAL A 52 5.16 -7.78 8.07
CA VAL A 52 4.32 -8.54 9.01
C VAL A 52 3.00 -8.92 8.34
N LYS A 53 2.33 -7.94 7.73
CA LYS A 53 1.00 -8.14 7.14
C LYS A 53 0.67 -7.05 6.13
N TYR A 54 -0.11 -7.40 5.12
CA TYR A 54 -0.80 -6.44 4.27
C TYR A 54 -2.15 -6.01 4.89
N THR A 55 -2.47 -4.72 4.82
CA THR A 55 -3.71 -4.16 5.35
C THR A 55 -4.27 -3.09 4.39
N GLN A 56 -5.43 -2.55 4.70
CA GLN A 56 -5.99 -1.38 4.02
C GLN A 56 -6.09 -0.24 5.02
N SER A 57 -5.94 0.99 4.54
CA SER A 57 -6.06 2.19 5.37
C SER A 57 -6.76 3.30 4.60
N ILE A 58 -7.49 4.15 5.31
CA ILE A 58 -8.16 5.30 4.73
C ILE A 58 -7.18 6.48 4.66
N CYS A 59 -7.20 7.21 3.54
CA CYS A 59 -6.55 8.51 3.44
C CYS A 59 -7.35 9.55 4.24
N PRO A 60 -6.74 10.26 5.21
CA PRO A 60 -7.47 11.26 5.99
C PRO A 60 -7.84 12.52 5.19
N ILE A 61 -7.31 12.68 3.96
CA ILE A 61 -7.50 13.89 3.15
C ILE A 61 -8.60 13.68 2.09
N CYS A 62 -8.53 12.60 1.31
CA CYS A 62 -9.51 12.32 0.24
C CYS A 62 -10.39 11.11 0.51
N GLU A 63 -10.36 10.55 1.71
CA GLU A 63 -11.22 9.42 2.15
C GLU A 63 -11.07 8.14 1.30
N ARG A 64 -10.06 8.09 0.43
CA ARG A 64 -9.74 6.94 -0.44
C ARG A 64 -9.25 5.75 0.40
N LEU A 65 -9.69 4.55 0.02
CA LEU A 65 -9.20 3.30 0.60
C LEU A 65 -7.90 2.86 -0.08
N LEU A 66 -6.79 2.93 0.65
CA LEU A 66 -5.43 2.68 0.17
C LEU A 66 -4.92 1.29 0.62
N PRO A 67 -4.13 0.61 -0.21
CA PRO A 67 -3.35 -0.53 0.24
C PRO A 67 -2.21 -0.06 1.16
N ALA A 68 -1.97 -0.80 2.23
CA ALA A 68 -0.97 -0.48 3.24
C ALA A 68 -0.23 -1.74 3.69
N ILE A 69 0.98 -1.58 4.21
CA ILE A 69 1.77 -2.66 4.79
C ILE A 69 2.09 -2.35 6.25
N ILE A 70 2.07 -3.39 7.08
CA ILE A 70 2.59 -3.34 8.44
C ILE A 70 3.98 -3.95 8.40
N VAL A 71 4.97 -3.17 8.83
CA VAL A 71 6.36 -3.57 8.87
C VAL A 71 6.87 -3.51 10.30
N GLU A 72 7.70 -4.48 10.67
CA GLU A 72 8.42 -4.50 11.93
C GLU A 72 9.83 -3.97 11.71
N ARG A 73 10.23 -3.01 12.55
CA ARG A 73 11.58 -2.44 12.59
C ARG A 73 11.95 -2.18 14.03
N GLU A 74 13.10 -2.69 14.47
CA GLU A 74 13.64 -2.46 15.83
C GLU A 74 12.62 -2.82 16.95
N GLY A 75 11.87 -3.91 16.76
CA GLY A 75 10.83 -4.36 17.70
C GLY A 75 9.57 -3.49 17.75
N LYS A 76 9.44 -2.51 16.85
CA LYS A 76 8.27 -1.63 16.71
C LYS A 76 7.54 -1.92 15.41
N LEU A 77 6.22 -1.80 15.46
CA LEU A 77 5.35 -1.94 14.29
C LEU A 77 5.06 -0.56 13.68
N PHE A 78 5.24 -0.45 12.37
CA PHE A 78 4.95 0.74 11.59
C PHE A 78 3.96 0.40 10.48
N ILE A 79 3.01 1.30 10.24
CA ILE A 79 2.13 1.23 9.08
C ILE A 79 2.68 2.14 7.98
N ARG A 80 2.70 1.63 6.75
CA ARG A 80 3.03 2.41 5.56
C ARG A 80 1.86 2.39 4.62
N LYS A 81 1.47 3.58 4.18
CA LYS A 81 0.47 3.81 3.15
C LYS A 81 0.93 4.98 2.29
N GLU A 82 0.51 4.96 1.04
CA GLU A 82 0.83 6.01 0.08
C GLU A 82 -0.41 6.32 -0.74
N CYS A 83 -0.80 7.60 -0.73
CA CYS A 83 -1.91 8.11 -1.50
C CYS A 83 -1.37 8.64 -2.84
N PRO A 84 -1.93 8.24 -4.00
CA PRO A 84 -1.49 8.77 -5.29
C PRO A 84 -1.70 10.28 -5.43
N GLU A 85 -2.65 10.86 -4.69
CA GLU A 85 -2.94 12.31 -4.73
C GLU A 85 -2.20 13.12 -3.67
N HIS A 86 -1.90 12.52 -2.52
CA HIS A 86 -1.39 13.25 -1.35
C HIS A 86 -0.05 12.71 -0.84
N GLY A 87 0.51 11.72 -1.52
CA GLY A 87 1.76 11.07 -1.13
C GLY A 87 1.66 10.29 0.18
N HIS A 88 2.74 10.33 0.96
CA HIS A 88 2.84 9.61 2.23
C HIS A 88 2.07 10.35 3.33
N VAL A 89 1.00 9.74 3.81
CA VAL A 89 0.16 10.22 4.92
C VAL A 89 0.23 9.23 6.07
N ASN A 90 0.64 9.68 7.25
CA ASN A 90 0.75 8.86 8.48
C ASN A 90 -0.30 9.28 9.49
#